data_AF-A0A3C0EF18-F1
#
_entry.id   AF-A0A3C0EF18-F1
#
_cell.length_a   1.000
_cell.length_b   1.000
_cell.length_c   1.000
_cell.angle_alpha   90.00
_cell.angle_beta   90.00
_cell.angle_gamma   90.00
#
_symmetry.space_group_name_H-M   'P 1'
#
loop_
_entity.id
_entity.type
_entity.pdbx_description
1 polymer ?
#
loop_
_entity_poly.entity_id
_entity_poly.type
_entity_poly.pdbx_seq_one_letter_code
_entity_poly.pdbx_strand_id
1 'polypeptide(L)'
;MDDNEEHDPQISTHRTEAELREILQGMNGIWSQADIRLELETVDTVEVPEEILQGMMAENLRPFSREVGGGITIPQTSTINGFYLRRVGGPNGINPFRSRTYFVIDEPSVFDRRVSSHEVGHMLGLHHVLGDAGRLLFSGTNGMTLTEDEATVARYFARGILQGLR
;
A
#
# COMPACT_ATOMS: atom_id res chain seq x y z
N MET A 1 26.93 2.00 -22.13
CA MET A 1 27.47 1.16 -21.05
C MET A 1 26.25 0.61 -20.35
N ASP A 2 26.24 -0.71 -20.20
CA ASP A 2 25.07 -1.53 -19.93
C ASP A 2 24.90 -1.56 -18.40
N ASP A 3 24.07 -0.68 -17.86
CA ASP A 3 23.75 -0.62 -16.42
C ASP A 3 22.76 -1.76 -16.10
N ASN A 4 23.24 -3.00 -16.16
CA ASN A 4 22.66 -4.11 -15.42
C ASN A 4 23.13 -3.97 -13.97
N GLU A 5 22.60 -2.97 -13.26
CA GLU A 5 22.55 -3.09 -11.81
C GLU A 5 21.57 -4.23 -11.51
N GLU A 6 22.16 -5.38 -11.16
CA GLU A 6 21.45 -6.62 -10.93
C GLU A 6 20.52 -6.42 -9.72
N HIS A 7 19.27 -6.03 -9.99
CA HIS A 7 18.22 -5.93 -8.99
C HIS A 7 18.21 -7.23 -8.19
N ASP A 8 18.34 -7.17 -6.86
CA ASP A 8 18.26 -8.38 -6.04
C ASP A 8 16.89 -9.03 -6.31
N PRO A 9 16.86 -10.18 -7.01
CA PRO A 9 15.62 -10.78 -7.45
C PRO A 9 14.84 -11.37 -6.27
N GLN A 10 15.43 -11.45 -5.06
CA GLN A 10 14.77 -12.01 -3.89
C GLN A 10 13.85 -11.00 -3.18
N ILE A 11 14.12 -9.70 -3.33
CA ILE A 11 13.39 -8.64 -2.60
C ILE A 11 12.69 -7.68 -3.56
N SER A 12 13.32 -7.36 -4.69
CA SER A 12 12.78 -6.43 -5.70
C SER A 12 11.49 -6.99 -6.31
N THR A 13 10.51 -6.13 -6.53
CA THR A 13 9.25 -6.55 -7.14
C THR A 13 9.44 -7.08 -8.56
N HIS A 14 8.63 -8.06 -8.94
CA HIS A 14 8.49 -8.50 -10.33
C HIS A 14 7.17 -8.02 -10.96
N ARG A 15 6.43 -7.14 -10.27
CA ARG A 15 5.16 -6.60 -10.78
C ARG A 15 5.42 -5.61 -11.90
N THR A 16 4.63 -5.75 -12.95
CA THR A 16 4.59 -4.84 -14.09
C THR A 16 3.60 -3.71 -13.83
N GLU A 17 3.77 -2.59 -14.52
CA GLU A 17 2.81 -1.48 -14.48
C GLU A 17 1.38 -1.94 -14.83
N ALA A 18 1.24 -2.87 -15.79
CA ALA A 18 -0.06 -3.42 -16.17
C ALA A 18 -0.76 -4.12 -14.99
N GLU A 19 -0.03 -4.95 -14.23
CA GLU A 19 -0.57 -5.59 -13.03
C GLU A 19 -0.95 -4.56 -11.96
N LEU A 20 -0.13 -3.52 -11.74
CA LEU A 20 -0.46 -2.46 -10.80
C LEU A 20 -1.76 -1.73 -11.18
N ARG A 21 -1.98 -1.51 -12.48
CA ARG A 21 -3.23 -0.92 -13.00
C ARG A 21 -4.43 -1.83 -12.79
N GLU A 22 -4.29 -3.14 -12.97
CA GLU A 22 -5.34 -4.12 -12.67
C GLU A 22 -5.69 -4.15 -11.19
N ILE A 23 -4.68 -4.10 -10.32
CA ILE A 23 -4.87 -4.00 -8.86
C ILE A 23 -5.66 -2.73 -8.53
N LEU A 24 -5.25 -1.57 -9.05
CA LEU A 24 -5.94 -0.30 -8.83
C LEU A 24 -7.39 -0.32 -9.33
N GLN A 25 -7.65 -0.93 -10.50
CA GLN A 25 -9.01 -1.10 -11.00
C GLN A 25 -9.85 -1.93 -10.03
N GLY A 26 -9.29 -3.02 -9.50
CA GLY A 26 -9.91 -3.83 -8.47
C GLY A 26 -10.17 -3.06 -7.16
N MET A 27 -9.22 -2.23 -6.74
CA MET A 27 -9.36 -1.36 -5.56
C MET A 27 -10.51 -0.37 -5.76
N ASN A 28 -10.61 0.26 -6.94
CA ASN A 28 -11.72 1.15 -7.26
C ASN A 28 -13.08 0.45 -7.25
N GLY A 29 -13.14 -0.83 -7.61
CA GLY A 29 -14.35 -1.64 -7.41
C GLY A 29 -14.78 -1.70 -5.94
N ILE A 30 -13.84 -1.90 -5.02
CA ILE A 30 -14.09 -1.92 -3.57
C ILE A 30 -14.50 -0.53 -3.07
N TRP A 31 -13.70 0.50 -3.38
CA TRP A 31 -13.88 1.86 -2.88
C TRP A 31 -15.10 2.59 -3.45
N SER A 32 -15.66 2.11 -4.57
CA SER A 32 -16.94 2.61 -5.09
C SER A 32 -18.09 2.50 -4.09
N GLN A 33 -18.06 1.53 -3.17
CA GLN A 33 -19.02 1.41 -2.07
C GLN A 33 -19.06 2.67 -1.17
N ALA A 34 -17.95 3.41 -1.11
CA ALA A 34 -17.82 4.63 -0.34
C ALA A 34 -17.90 5.90 -1.19
N ASP A 35 -18.16 5.81 -2.50
CA ASP A 35 -18.06 6.92 -3.45
C ASP A 35 -16.64 7.55 -3.47
N ILE A 36 -15.63 6.68 -3.37
CA ILE A 36 -14.22 7.06 -3.43
C ILE A 36 -13.60 6.44 -4.68
N ARG A 37 -12.85 7.27 -5.42
CA ARG A 37 -12.05 6.84 -6.57
C ARG A 37 -10.59 7.17 -6.30
N LEU A 38 -9.75 6.16 -6.46
CA LEU A 38 -8.30 6.28 -6.45
C LEU A 38 -7.81 6.46 -7.89
N GLU A 39 -6.98 7.47 -8.11
CA GLU A 39 -6.42 7.78 -9.42
C GLU A 39 -4.91 7.59 -9.40
N LEU A 40 -4.39 6.93 -10.44
CA LEU A 40 -2.95 6.72 -10.60
C LEU A 40 -2.33 8.00 -11.15
N GLU A 41 -1.45 8.62 -10.37
CA GLU A 41 -0.66 9.75 -10.85
C GLU A 41 0.60 9.27 -11.56
N THR A 42 1.37 8.39 -10.92
CA THR A 42 2.66 7.90 -11.43
C THR A 42 2.87 6.43 -11.08
N VAL A 43 3.69 5.75 -11.89
CA VAL A 43 4.30 4.45 -11.59
C VAL A 43 5.77 4.60 -11.87
N ASP A 44 6.59 4.25 -10.90
CA ASP A 44 8.04 4.37 -10.99
C ASP A 44 8.72 3.30 -10.14
N THR A 45 10.01 3.08 -10.40
CA THR A 45 10.87 2.22 -9.60
C THR A 45 11.63 3.09 -8.61
N VAL A 46 11.56 2.73 -7.32
CA VAL A 46 12.34 3.41 -6.28
C VAL A 46 13.52 2.53 -5.91
N GLU A 47 14.72 3.04 -6.16
CA GLU A 47 15.95 2.41 -5.70
C GLU A 47 16.10 2.56 -4.19
N VAL A 48 16.36 1.45 -3.52
CA VAL A 48 16.51 1.37 -2.07
C VAL A 48 17.80 0.60 -1.78
N PRO A 49 18.70 1.13 -0.92
CA PRO A 49 19.91 0.43 -0.50
C PRO A 49 19.61 -0.98 0.02
N GLU A 50 20.47 -1.95 -0.33
CA GLU A 50 20.29 -3.36 0.00
C GLU A 50 20.11 -3.59 1.51
N GLU A 51 20.88 -2.90 2.36
CA GLU A 51 20.81 -3.05 3.81
C GLU A 51 19.44 -2.63 4.37
N ILE A 52 18.79 -1.66 3.71
CA ILE A 52 17.45 -1.22 4.08
C ILE A 52 16.42 -2.27 3.65
N LEU A 53 16.55 -2.82 2.44
CA LEU A 53 15.69 -3.90 1.94
C LEU A 53 15.77 -5.15 2.84
N GLN A 54 16.98 -5.56 3.24
CA GLN A 54 17.19 -6.65 4.19
C GLN A 54 16.55 -6.35 5.56
N GLY A 55 16.65 -5.10 6.04
CA GLY A 55 15.97 -4.64 7.24
C GLY A 55 14.45 -4.78 7.15
N MET A 56 13.85 -4.46 6.00
CA MET A 56 12.42 -4.62 5.74
C MET A 56 12.00 -6.10 5.74
N MET A 57 12.83 -7.01 5.20
CA MET A 57 12.61 -8.46 5.32
C MET A 57 12.61 -8.96 6.77
N ALA A 58 13.35 -8.29 7.65
CA ALA A 58 13.39 -8.56 9.08
C ALA A 58 12.34 -7.76 9.89
N GLU A 59 11.26 -7.30 9.24
CA GLU A 59 10.16 -6.54 9.85
C GLU A 59 10.60 -5.17 10.43
N ASN A 60 11.76 -4.64 10.02
CA ASN A 60 12.29 -3.37 10.50
C ASN A 60 12.21 -2.28 9.43
N LEU A 61 11.09 -1.55 9.39
CA LEU A 61 10.84 -0.44 8.47
C LEU A 61 11.47 0.91 8.91
N ARG A 62 12.13 0.94 10.07
CA ARG A 62 12.73 2.17 10.63
C ARG A 62 13.84 2.77 9.76
N PRO A 63 14.78 1.99 9.20
CA PRO A 63 15.80 2.52 8.30
C PRO A 63 15.18 3.16 7.06
N PHE A 64 14.23 2.48 6.40
CA PHE A 64 13.49 3.03 5.27
C PHE A 64 12.88 4.37 5.62
N SER A 65 12.09 4.41 6.71
CA SER A 65 11.38 5.63 7.13
C SER A 65 12.31 6.82 7.45
N ARG A 66 13.55 6.55 7.89
CA ARG A 66 14.55 7.59 8.17
C ARG A 66 15.14 8.18 6.89
N GLU A 67 15.33 7.35 5.87
CA GLU A 67 15.99 7.75 4.63
C GLU A 67 15.01 8.37 3.62
N VAL A 68 13.70 8.21 3.80
CA VAL A 68 12.70 8.93 2.98
C VAL A 68 12.90 10.44 3.07
N GLY A 69 13.12 11.09 1.92
CA GLY A 69 13.37 12.52 1.81
C GLY A 69 14.84 12.93 2.04
N GLY A 70 15.70 11.96 2.36
CA GLY A 70 17.16 12.10 2.39
C GLY A 70 17.80 11.30 1.27
N GLY A 71 18.02 10.00 1.51
CA GLY A 71 18.62 9.06 0.55
C GLY A 71 17.61 8.33 -0.35
N ILE A 72 16.33 8.25 0.04
CA ILE A 72 15.27 7.63 -0.76
C ILE A 72 14.28 8.72 -1.18
N THR A 73 14.15 8.91 -2.49
CA THR A 73 13.18 9.87 -3.05
C THR A 73 11.86 9.16 -3.33
N ILE A 74 10.81 9.58 -2.63
CA ILE A 74 9.44 9.15 -2.93
C ILE A 74 8.76 10.29 -3.72
N PRO A 75 8.28 10.01 -4.94
CA PRO A 75 7.50 10.99 -5.69
C PRO A 75 6.27 11.44 -4.89
N GLN A 76 6.02 12.75 -4.83
CA GLN A 76 4.75 13.31 -4.36
C GLN A 76 4.27 12.74 -3.01
N THR A 77 5.03 12.96 -1.93
CA THR A 77 4.67 12.50 -0.57
C THR A 77 3.32 13.00 -0.06
N SER A 78 2.72 14.00 -0.72
CA SER A 78 1.34 14.47 -0.52
C SER A 78 0.28 13.60 -1.20
N THR A 79 0.61 12.42 -1.72
CA THR A 79 -0.37 11.44 -2.24
C THR A 79 -0.21 10.10 -1.50
N ILE A 80 -1.09 9.14 -1.81
CA ILE A 80 -0.94 7.77 -1.33
C ILE A 80 0.12 7.07 -2.19
N ASN A 81 1.14 6.52 -1.53
CA ASN A 81 2.28 5.85 -2.14
C ASN A 81 2.24 4.35 -1.85
N GLY A 82 1.92 3.55 -2.87
CA GLY A 82 1.87 2.10 -2.78
C GLY A 82 3.13 1.45 -3.33
N PHE A 83 3.88 0.75 -2.48
CA PHE A 83 5.08 0.00 -2.86
C PHE A 83 4.77 -1.49 -2.93
N TYR A 84 5.23 -2.12 -4.00
CA TYR A 84 5.15 -3.56 -4.18
C TYR A 84 6.56 -4.13 -4.11
N LEU A 85 6.71 -5.26 -3.44
CA LEU A 85 7.99 -5.89 -3.11
C LEU A 85 7.80 -7.40 -3.30
N ARG A 86 8.82 -8.13 -3.73
CA ARG A 86 8.67 -9.60 -3.81
C ARG A 86 8.39 -10.21 -2.45
N ARG A 87 9.10 -9.71 -1.42
CA ARG A 87 8.95 -10.14 -0.04
C ARG A 87 9.19 -8.98 0.92
N VAL A 88 8.46 -9.02 2.02
CA VAL A 88 8.72 -8.26 3.24
C VAL A 88 8.51 -9.21 4.41
N GLY A 89 9.17 -8.97 5.54
CA GLY A 89 8.86 -9.73 6.75
C GLY A 89 7.44 -9.42 7.20
N GLY A 90 6.75 -10.40 7.77
CA GLY A 90 5.43 -10.20 8.38
C GLY A 90 4.24 -10.42 7.43
N PRO A 91 3.15 -9.63 7.55
CA PRO A 91 1.89 -9.85 6.83
C PRO A 91 1.96 -9.47 5.33
N ASN A 92 0.95 -9.88 4.55
CA ASN A 92 0.84 -9.62 3.11
C ASN A 92 0.95 -8.13 2.72
N GLY A 93 0.62 -7.21 3.64
CA GLY A 93 0.76 -5.79 3.46
C GLY A 93 0.97 -5.09 4.81
N ILE A 94 1.67 -3.95 4.77
CA ILE A 94 2.01 -3.15 5.95
C ILE A 94 1.82 -1.67 5.63
N ASN A 95 1.07 -0.98 6.47
CA ASN A 95 1.03 0.48 6.55
C ASN A 95 1.89 0.98 7.73
N PRO A 96 3.05 1.63 7.49
CA PRO A 96 3.85 2.20 8.56
C PRO A 96 3.15 3.45 9.15
N PHE A 97 2.89 3.39 10.46
CA PHE A 97 2.39 4.46 11.36
C PHE A 97 2.09 5.84 10.72
N ARG A 98 0.82 6.09 10.42
CA ARG A 98 0.28 7.41 10.00
C ARG A 98 0.99 8.01 8.77
N SER A 99 1.67 7.19 7.98
CA SER A 99 2.17 7.60 6.68
C SER A 99 1.10 7.41 5.61
N ARG A 100 1.29 8.06 4.47
CA ARG A 100 0.53 7.80 3.25
C ARG A 100 1.18 6.70 2.42
N THR A 101 1.99 5.86 3.05
CA THR A 101 2.77 4.82 2.40
C THR A 101 2.24 3.46 2.81
N TYR A 102 2.16 2.52 1.87
CA TYR A 102 1.94 1.11 2.19
C TYR A 102 2.91 0.24 1.40
N PHE A 103 3.16 -0.96 1.93
CA PHE A 103 3.91 -2.02 1.28
C PHE A 103 3.01 -3.23 1.09
N VAL A 104 3.08 -3.89 -0.06
CA VAL A 104 2.36 -5.15 -0.35
C VAL A 104 3.33 -6.12 -1.01
N ILE A 105 3.29 -7.39 -0.61
CA ILE A 105 4.12 -8.42 -1.26
C ILE A 105 3.54 -8.79 -2.63
N ASP A 106 4.39 -9.21 -3.55
CA ASP A 106 3.97 -9.56 -4.91
C ASP A 106 3.04 -10.78 -4.94
N GLU A 107 3.16 -11.73 -4.01
CA GLU A 107 2.34 -12.94 -3.97
C GLU A 107 1.59 -13.06 -2.63
N PRO A 108 0.58 -12.20 -2.37
CA PRO A 108 -0.17 -12.28 -1.14
C PRO A 108 -1.09 -13.51 -1.13
N SER A 109 -1.34 -14.06 0.06
CA SER A 109 -2.25 -15.21 0.23
C SER A 109 -3.74 -14.90 0.03
N VAL A 110 -4.08 -13.62 -0.17
CA VAL A 110 -5.42 -13.09 -0.48
C VAL A 110 -5.33 -12.12 -1.64
N PHE A 111 -6.45 -11.72 -2.24
CA PHE A 111 -6.43 -10.88 -3.45
C PHE A 111 -5.68 -9.55 -3.26
N ASP A 112 -4.78 -9.23 -4.20
CA ASP A 112 -3.96 -8.00 -4.20
C ASP A 112 -4.79 -6.74 -3.96
N ARG A 113 -5.84 -6.56 -4.77
CA ARG A 113 -6.78 -5.42 -4.65
C ARG A 113 -7.35 -5.26 -3.25
N ARG A 114 -7.55 -6.36 -2.51
CA ARG A 114 -8.05 -6.33 -1.13
C ARG A 114 -6.95 -5.97 -0.17
N VAL A 115 -5.73 -6.50 -0.31
CA VAL A 115 -4.61 -6.13 0.56
C VAL A 115 -4.33 -4.65 0.41
N SER A 116 -4.15 -4.16 -0.81
CA SER A 116 -3.90 -2.74 -1.07
C SER A 116 -5.07 -1.87 -0.56
N SER A 117 -6.33 -2.29 -0.76
CA SER A 117 -7.48 -1.55 -0.22
C SER A 117 -7.55 -1.58 1.31
N HIS A 118 -7.11 -2.65 1.97
CA HIS A 118 -7.02 -2.73 3.43
C HIS A 118 -6.01 -1.72 3.98
N GLU A 119 -4.83 -1.64 3.36
CA GLU A 119 -3.80 -0.66 3.76
C GLU A 119 -4.24 0.78 3.51
N VAL A 120 -4.93 1.04 2.39
CA VAL A 120 -5.59 2.34 2.14
C VAL A 120 -6.67 2.61 3.17
N GLY A 121 -7.41 1.59 3.60
CA GLY A 121 -8.43 1.72 4.64
C GLY A 121 -7.87 2.28 5.94
N HIS A 122 -6.67 1.84 6.35
CA HIS A 122 -5.97 2.41 7.49
C HIS A 122 -5.63 3.89 7.31
N MET A 123 -5.21 4.32 6.11
CA MET A 123 -4.95 5.74 5.81
C MET A 123 -6.24 6.58 5.86
N LEU A 124 -7.36 5.96 5.47
CA LEU A 124 -8.69 6.57 5.49
C LEU A 124 -9.38 6.46 6.86
N GLY A 125 -8.62 6.13 7.92
CA GLY A 125 -9.09 6.17 9.30
C GLY A 125 -9.84 4.92 9.74
N LEU A 126 -9.80 3.84 8.97
CA LEU A 126 -10.46 2.58 9.32
C LEU A 126 -9.55 1.69 10.18
N HIS A 127 -10.18 0.97 11.10
CA HIS A 127 -9.50 0.06 12.05
C HIS A 127 -9.93 -1.37 11.81
N HIS A 128 -9.12 -2.33 12.30
CA HIS A 128 -9.46 -3.75 12.20
C HIS A 128 -10.81 -4.06 12.83
N VAL A 129 -11.54 -4.97 12.19
CA VAL A 129 -12.77 -5.55 12.72
C VAL A 129 -12.53 -7.03 13.04
N LEU A 130 -13.16 -7.52 14.10
CA LEU A 130 -12.92 -8.88 14.61
C LEU A 130 -14.12 -9.83 14.42
N GLY A 131 -15.28 -9.30 14.04
CA GLY A 131 -16.55 -10.04 14.09
C GLY A 131 -17.07 -10.57 12.75
N ASP A 132 -16.52 -10.12 11.61
CA ASP A 132 -17.06 -10.43 10.29
C ASP A 132 -15.95 -10.53 9.23
N ALA A 133 -15.68 -11.77 8.78
CA ALA A 133 -14.69 -12.09 7.76
C ALA A 133 -15.04 -11.58 6.36
N GLY A 134 -16.27 -11.11 6.12
CA GLY A 134 -16.67 -10.47 4.87
C GLY A 134 -16.24 -9.01 4.73
N ARG A 135 -15.71 -8.42 5.81
CA ARG A 135 -15.34 -7.00 5.88
C ARG A 135 -13.94 -6.71 5.39
N LEU A 136 -13.76 -5.55 4.77
CA LEU A 136 -12.46 -5.13 4.23
C LEU A 136 -11.35 -5.13 5.30
N LEU A 137 -11.66 -4.65 6.51
CA LEU A 137 -10.70 -4.49 7.60
C LEU A 137 -10.57 -5.74 8.50
N PHE A 138 -11.18 -6.87 8.14
CA PHE A 138 -10.96 -8.13 8.83
C PHE A 138 -9.67 -8.79 8.31
N SER A 139 -8.70 -9.06 9.19
CA SER A 139 -7.37 -9.53 8.82
C SER A 139 -7.37 -10.94 8.18
N GLY A 140 -6.51 -11.16 7.19
CA GLY A 140 -6.22 -12.49 6.63
C GLY A 140 -7.34 -13.13 5.79
N THR A 141 -8.33 -12.37 5.33
CA THR A 141 -9.48 -12.89 4.55
C THR A 141 -9.65 -12.15 3.23
N ASN A 142 -10.49 -12.69 2.33
CA ASN A 142 -10.89 -12.02 1.08
C ASN A 142 -12.12 -11.11 1.25
N GLY A 143 -12.48 -10.73 2.48
CA GLY A 143 -13.55 -9.77 2.75
C GLY A 143 -13.28 -8.42 2.08
N MET A 144 -14.29 -7.83 1.46
CA MET A 144 -14.19 -6.57 0.69
C MET A 144 -15.35 -5.61 0.97
N THR A 145 -16.23 -5.94 1.93
CA THR A 145 -17.42 -5.15 2.22
C THR A 145 -17.09 -4.00 3.17
N LEU A 146 -17.68 -2.83 2.91
CA LEU A 146 -17.69 -1.68 3.82
C LEU A 146 -19.09 -1.51 4.42
N THR A 147 -19.17 -1.07 5.68
CA THR A 147 -20.43 -0.48 6.16
C THR A 147 -20.58 0.98 5.77
N GLU A 148 -21.80 1.50 5.86
CA GLU A 148 -22.06 2.92 5.65
C GLU A 148 -21.27 3.83 6.62
N ASP A 149 -21.08 3.39 7.87
CA ASP A 149 -20.25 4.12 8.84
C ASP A 149 -18.78 4.16 8.43
N GLU A 150 -18.22 3.04 7.95
CA GLU A 150 -16.85 2.99 7.43
C GLU A 150 -16.71 3.84 6.18
N ALA A 151 -17.66 3.76 5.26
CA ALA A 151 -17.70 4.59 4.06
C ALA A 151 -17.73 6.09 4.42
N THR A 152 -18.51 6.47 5.42
CA THR A 152 -18.60 7.86 5.90
C THR A 152 -17.29 8.34 6.51
N VAL A 153 -16.65 7.53 7.36
CA VAL A 153 -15.33 7.84 7.92
C VAL A 153 -14.30 7.97 6.80
N ALA A 154 -14.26 7.01 5.87
CA ALA A 154 -13.32 7.00 4.77
C ALA A 154 -13.44 8.25 3.91
N ARG A 155 -14.68 8.66 3.56
CA ARG A 155 -14.93 9.91 2.81
C ARG A 155 -14.43 11.15 3.56
N TYR A 156 -14.63 11.21 4.87
CA TYR A 156 -14.15 12.33 5.68
C TYR A 156 -12.62 12.46 5.63
N PHE A 157 -11.89 11.35 5.79
CA PHE A 157 -10.43 11.34 5.71
C PHE A 157 -9.94 11.62 4.29
N ALA A 158 -10.58 11.05 3.26
CA ALA A 158 -10.23 11.29 1.86
C ALA A 158 -10.33 12.79 1.50
N ARG A 159 -11.38 13.48 1.95
CA ARG A 159 -11.50 14.94 1.79
C ARG A 159 -10.38 15.69 2.51
N GLY A 160 -9.99 15.25 3.70
CA GLY A 160 -8.85 15.83 4.43
C GLY A 160 -7.54 15.68 3.66
N ILE A 161 -7.32 14.54 3.00
CA ILE A 161 -6.15 14.30 2.13
C ILE A 161 -6.16 15.25 0.94
N LEU A 162 -7.29 15.35 0.22
CA LEU A 162 -7.44 16.22 -0.95
C LEU A 162 -7.28 17.71 -0.63
N GLN A 163 -7.64 18.12 0.59
CA GLN A 163 -7.50 19.50 1.06
C GLN A 163 -6.10 19.81 1.65
N GLY A 164 -5.20 18.82 1.71
CA GLY A 164 -3.88 18.98 2.31
C GLY A 164 -3.89 19.20 3.82
N LEU A 165 -4.99 18.84 4.50
CA LEU A 165 -5.17 19.02 5.95
C LEU A 165 -4.68 17.83 6.79
N ARG A 166 -4.34 16.73 6.13
CA ARG A 166 -3.83 15.48 6.70
C ARG A 166 -2.73 14.94 5.81
#